data_AF-A0A9Q1QTJ3-F1
#
_entry.id   AF-A0A9Q1QTJ3-F1
#
_cell.length_a   1.000
_cell.length_b   1.000
_cell.length_c   1.000
_cell.angle_alpha   90.00
_cell.angle_beta   90.00
_cell.angle_gamma   90.00
#
_symmetry.space_group_name_H-M   'P 1'
#
loop_
_entity.id
_entity.type
_entity.pdbx_description
1 polymer ?
#
loop_
_entity_poly.entity_id
_entity_poly.type
_entity_poly.pdbx_seq_one_letter_code
_entity_poly.pdbx_strand_id
1 'polypeptide(L)'
;MQSIERPLQRHGGRLQHNETYCGSCYGAEMSDDQCCNSCEEVHEAYQKKGWAVTNAELIDQCKREGFLKKIDEEKGEGCNVYGTLVVNKVAGSFHFVPGKSFHISDFLGDLIMLEKPTYNVSHRINKLAFGDYFPGIVNPLDGVQWTQDKESGMYQYFVKVVPTIYTNVKRRTIRSNQFSVTEHFKDYEAGHYRTIPGVFFFYDLSPIKVTFTENRMSFLHFMTNVCAIVGATEHNDTEIQIRTES
;
A
#
# COMPACT_ATOMS: atom_id res chain seq x y z
N MET A 1 26.85 -10.60 34.39
CA MET A 1 26.09 -11.80 33.98
C MET A 1 24.67 -11.64 34.49
N GLN A 2 23.72 -11.23 33.63
CA GLN A 2 22.30 -11.36 33.98
C GLN A 2 21.97 -12.86 34.03
N SER A 3 21.49 -13.34 35.16
CA SER A 3 20.96 -14.70 35.24
C SER A 3 19.76 -14.80 34.29
N ILE A 4 19.83 -15.65 33.28
CA ILE A 4 18.67 -15.95 32.44
C ILE A 4 17.68 -16.68 33.34
N GLU A 5 16.62 -16.00 33.77
CA GLU A 5 15.56 -16.63 34.54
C GLU A 5 14.90 -17.70 33.66
N ARG A 6 14.59 -18.86 34.26
CA ARG A 6 13.97 -19.98 33.52
C ARG A 6 12.54 -19.61 33.08
N PRO A 7 11.98 -20.21 32.01
CA PRO A 7 10.64 -19.87 31.54
C PRO A 7 9.54 -20.12 32.58
N LEU A 8 8.50 -19.28 32.60
CA LEU A 8 7.33 -19.45 33.47
C LEU A 8 6.34 -20.45 32.86
N GLN A 9 5.93 -21.44 33.65
CA GLN A 9 4.93 -22.43 33.25
C GLN A 9 3.51 -21.98 33.56
N ARG A 10 2.52 -22.58 32.88
CA ARG A 10 1.09 -22.25 33.07
C ARG A 10 0.60 -22.36 34.51
N HIS A 11 1.17 -23.26 35.32
CA HIS A 11 0.82 -23.42 36.74
C HIS A 11 1.60 -22.47 37.69
N GLY A 12 2.29 -21.45 37.17
CA GLY A 12 2.97 -20.41 37.95
C GLY A 12 4.38 -20.76 38.45
N GLY A 13 4.89 -21.96 38.15
CA GLY A 13 6.25 -22.39 38.49
C GLY A 13 7.27 -22.13 37.37
N ARG A 14 8.57 -22.10 37.69
CA ARG A 14 9.66 -21.98 36.70
C ARG A 14 10.07 -23.38 36.21
N LEU A 15 10.45 -23.49 34.93
CA LEU A 15 10.82 -24.78 34.31
C LEU A 15 11.94 -25.52 35.07
N GLN A 16 11.72 -26.78 35.43
CA GLN A 16 12.74 -27.66 36.02
C GLN A 16 13.47 -28.49 34.96
N HIS A 17 14.57 -29.16 35.33
CA HIS A 17 15.49 -29.82 34.39
C HIS A 17 14.87 -31.03 33.65
N ASN A 18 13.76 -31.57 34.15
CA ASN A 18 13.07 -32.75 33.60
C ASN A 18 11.61 -32.48 33.19
N GLU A 19 11.21 -31.21 33.10
CA GLU A 19 9.83 -30.82 32.75
C GLU A 19 9.76 -30.37 31.29
N THR A 20 8.65 -30.71 30.63
CA THR A 20 8.36 -30.17 29.29
C THR A 20 7.73 -28.79 29.45
N TYR A 21 8.28 -27.80 28.75
CA TYR A 21 7.76 -26.45 28.83
C TYR A 21 6.34 -26.35 28.26
N CYS A 22 5.42 -25.85 29.07
CA CYS A 22 4.07 -25.48 28.69
C CYS A 22 3.76 -24.08 29.23
N GLY A 23 3.81 -23.09 28.34
CA GLY A 23 3.52 -21.70 28.67
C GLY A 23 2.01 -21.43 28.77
N SER A 24 1.65 -20.41 29.56
CA SER A 24 0.27 -19.93 29.72
C SER A 24 -0.20 -19.19 28.46
N CYS A 25 -1.45 -19.39 28.03
CA CYS A 25 -2.10 -18.50 27.07
C CYS A 25 -2.89 -17.39 27.77
N TYR A 26 -2.66 -17.15 29.06
CA TYR A 26 -3.25 -16.05 29.85
C TYR A 26 -4.79 -16.00 29.79
N GLY A 27 -5.44 -17.16 29.79
CA GLY A 27 -6.90 -17.28 29.72
C GLY A 27 -7.48 -17.38 28.30
N ALA A 28 -6.62 -17.30 27.27
CA ALA A 28 -7.02 -17.45 25.87
C ALA A 28 -6.97 -18.91 25.38
N GLU A 29 -6.71 -19.87 26.26
CA GLU A 29 -6.76 -21.30 25.92
C GLU A 29 -8.16 -21.69 25.41
N MET A 30 -8.21 -22.53 24.37
CA MET A 30 -9.44 -23.15 23.84
C MET A 30 -9.67 -24.55 24.40
N SER A 31 -8.64 -25.17 24.98
CA SER A 31 -8.70 -26.49 25.61
C SER A 31 -7.76 -26.55 26.81
N ASP A 32 -8.04 -27.45 27.74
CA ASP A 32 -7.26 -27.58 28.97
C ASP A 32 -5.83 -28.07 28.74
N ASP A 33 -5.53 -28.66 27.58
CA ASP A 33 -4.18 -29.12 27.21
C ASP A 33 -3.42 -28.13 26.32
N GLN A 34 -4.01 -26.97 25.98
CA GLN A 34 -3.35 -25.98 25.13
C GLN A 34 -2.24 -25.25 25.90
N CYS A 35 -1.04 -25.24 25.32
CA CYS A 35 0.09 -24.46 25.77
C CYS A 35 0.38 -23.35 24.75
N CYS A 36 0.81 -22.17 25.22
CA CYS A 36 1.35 -21.11 24.36
C CYS A 36 2.81 -20.92 24.72
N ASN A 37 3.71 -21.43 23.87
CA ASN A 37 5.13 -21.50 24.14
C ASN A 37 5.93 -20.32 23.58
N SER A 38 5.36 -19.62 22.60
CA SER A 38 5.94 -18.42 21.99
C SER A 38 5.06 -17.19 22.18
N CYS A 39 5.64 -15.98 22.04
CA CYS A 39 4.85 -14.75 22.04
C CYS A 39 3.80 -14.78 20.91
N GLU A 40 4.18 -15.31 19.74
CA GLU A 40 3.28 -15.47 18.59
C GLU A 40 2.09 -16.38 18.89
N GLU A 41 2.30 -17.52 19.55
CA GLU A 41 1.20 -18.41 19.96
C GLU A 41 0.22 -17.74 20.93
N VAL A 42 0.71 -16.90 21.85
CA VAL A 42 -0.16 -16.11 22.75
C VAL A 42 -0.99 -15.12 21.93
N HIS A 43 -0.37 -14.40 20.98
CA HIS A 43 -1.08 -13.50 20.08
C HIS A 43 -2.15 -14.23 19.25
N GLU A 44 -1.84 -15.41 18.71
CA GLU A 44 -2.81 -16.21 17.94
C GLU A 44 -3.98 -16.72 18.81
N ALA A 45 -3.71 -17.13 20.05
CA ALA A 45 -4.75 -17.55 20.98
C ALA A 45 -5.70 -16.38 21.31
N TYR A 46 -5.13 -15.19 21.56
CA TYR A 46 -5.91 -13.97 21.78
C TYR A 46 -6.74 -13.61 20.55
N GLN A 47 -6.16 -13.70 19.34
CA GLN A 47 -6.87 -13.46 18.08
C GLN A 47 -8.09 -14.38 17.92
N LYS A 48 -7.95 -15.68 18.22
CA LYS A 48 -9.08 -16.64 18.17
C LYS A 48 -10.21 -16.28 19.13
N LYS A 49 -9.91 -15.62 20.25
CA LYS A 49 -10.87 -15.11 21.24
C LYS A 49 -11.38 -13.70 20.92
N GLY A 50 -10.84 -13.03 19.91
CA GLY A 50 -11.11 -11.62 19.63
C GLY A 50 -10.58 -10.70 20.73
N TRP A 51 -9.45 -11.04 21.36
CA TRP A 51 -8.78 -10.22 22.37
C TRP A 51 -7.57 -9.51 21.78
N ALA A 52 -7.27 -8.32 22.28
CA ALA A 52 -6.06 -7.57 21.98
C ALA A 52 -4.98 -7.85 23.03
N VAL A 53 -3.73 -7.96 22.60
CA VAL A 53 -2.58 -7.93 23.52
C VAL A 53 -2.30 -6.45 23.80
N THR A 54 -2.62 -6.01 25.02
CA THR A 54 -2.51 -4.59 25.42
C THR A 54 -1.28 -4.29 26.28
N ASN A 55 -0.62 -5.32 26.80
CA ASN A 55 0.56 -5.16 27.65
C ASN A 55 1.50 -6.36 27.47
N ALA A 56 2.34 -6.30 26.44
CA ALA A 56 3.29 -7.36 26.12
C ALA A 56 4.36 -7.58 27.21
N GLU A 57 4.56 -6.63 28.13
CA GLU A 57 5.51 -6.77 29.25
C GLU A 57 5.06 -7.78 30.31
N LEU A 58 3.74 -7.98 30.44
CA LEU A 58 3.15 -8.94 31.38
C LEU A 58 3.17 -10.38 30.85
N ILE A 59 3.52 -10.56 29.58
CA ILE A 59 3.59 -11.86 28.92
C ILE A 59 5.05 -12.34 28.96
N ASP A 60 5.35 -13.35 29.78
CA ASP A 60 6.69 -13.94 29.95
C ASP A 60 7.32 -14.32 28.60
N GLN A 61 6.53 -14.92 27.71
CA GLN A 61 6.96 -15.32 26.37
C GLN A 61 7.45 -14.11 25.57
N CYS A 62 6.68 -13.01 25.54
CA CYS A 62 7.02 -11.79 24.82
C CYS A 62 8.21 -11.05 25.46
N LYS A 63 8.28 -11.02 26.79
CA LYS A 63 9.40 -10.43 27.52
C LYS A 63 10.71 -11.19 27.28
N ARG A 64 10.67 -12.52 27.37
CA ARG A 64 11.83 -13.40 27.15
C ARG A 64 12.33 -13.34 25.71
N GLU A 65 11.42 -13.26 24.74
CA GLU A 65 11.76 -13.15 23.32
C GLU A 65 12.18 -11.74 22.90
N GLY A 66 12.11 -10.78 23.82
CA GLY A 66 12.48 -9.38 23.59
C GLY A 66 11.57 -8.70 22.58
N PHE A 67 10.27 -9.04 22.55
CA PHE A 67 9.30 -8.53 21.58
C PHE A 67 9.27 -6.99 21.53
N LEU A 68 9.19 -6.34 22.70
CA LEU A 68 9.20 -4.87 22.80
C LEU A 68 10.54 -4.26 22.40
N LYS A 69 11.64 -4.96 22.70
CA LYS A 69 12.98 -4.52 22.29
C LYS A 69 13.11 -4.53 20.77
N LYS A 70 12.57 -5.56 20.09
CA LYS A 70 12.50 -5.62 18.63
C LYS A 70 11.68 -4.46 18.06
N ILE A 71 10.50 -4.18 18.63
CA ILE A 71 9.67 -3.04 18.22
C ILE A 71 10.40 -1.70 18.38
N ASP A 72 11.21 -1.57 19.43
CA ASP A 72 12.01 -0.38 19.67
C ASP A 72 13.22 -0.26 18.75
N GLU A 73 13.86 -1.39 18.41
CA GLU A 73 14.96 -1.46 17.43
C GLU A 73 14.46 -1.13 16.01
N GLU A 74 13.23 -1.52 15.67
CA GLU A 74 12.57 -1.22 14.38
C GLU A 74 12.01 0.22 14.29
N LYS A 75 12.17 1.04 15.34
CA LYS A 75 11.72 2.45 15.31
C LYS A 75 12.47 3.24 14.24
N GLY A 76 11.70 3.87 13.34
CA GLY A 76 12.25 4.67 12.24
C GLY A 76 12.61 3.87 11.00
N GLU A 77 12.38 2.56 11.02
CA GLU A 77 12.46 1.74 9.81
C GLU A 77 11.24 1.98 8.90
N GLY A 78 11.41 1.64 7.62
CA GLY A 78 10.36 1.68 6.61
C GLY A 78 10.29 0.35 5.87
N CYS A 79 9.12 0.05 5.30
CA CYS A 79 8.93 -1.17 4.53
C CYS A 79 8.94 -0.87 3.03
N ASN A 80 9.69 -1.66 2.24
CA ASN A 80 9.61 -1.62 0.78
C ASN A 80 8.78 -2.82 0.28
N VAL A 81 7.54 -2.55 -0.13
CA VAL A 81 6.61 -3.58 -0.60
C VAL A 81 6.57 -3.59 -2.13
N TYR A 82 6.75 -4.79 -2.71
CA TYR A 82 6.61 -5.03 -4.14
C TYR A 82 5.87 -6.35 -4.37
N GLY A 83 5.07 -6.41 -5.43
CA GLY A 83 4.32 -7.62 -5.74
C GLY A 83 3.30 -7.41 -6.86
N THR A 84 2.51 -8.44 -7.11
CA THR A 84 1.39 -8.39 -8.06
C THR A 84 0.20 -9.08 -7.43
N LEU A 85 -0.95 -8.43 -7.46
CA LEU A 85 -2.20 -8.96 -6.92
C LEU A 85 -3.15 -9.31 -8.06
N VAL A 86 -3.63 -10.56 -8.08
CA VAL A 86 -4.68 -10.98 -9.01
C VAL A 86 -6.02 -10.79 -8.32
N VAL A 87 -6.81 -9.84 -8.81
CA VAL A 87 -8.13 -9.49 -8.27
C VAL A 87 -9.25 -9.74 -9.25
N ASN A 88 -10.46 -9.92 -8.71
CA ASN A 88 -11.67 -9.90 -9.53
C ASN A 88 -11.88 -8.52 -10.15
N LYS A 89 -12.47 -8.48 -11.34
CA LYS A 89 -12.81 -7.24 -12.07
C LYS A 89 -14.10 -6.61 -11.53
N VAL A 90 -14.07 -6.26 -10.25
CA VAL A 90 -15.15 -5.57 -9.52
C VAL A 90 -14.53 -4.46 -8.66
N ALA A 91 -15.36 -3.54 -8.18
CA ALA A 91 -14.92 -2.56 -7.19
C ALA A 91 -14.34 -3.26 -5.94
N GLY A 92 -13.27 -2.72 -5.39
CA GLY A 92 -12.59 -3.31 -4.25
C GLY A 92 -11.61 -2.35 -3.59
N SER A 93 -10.89 -2.85 -2.59
CA SER A 93 -9.85 -2.08 -1.92
C SER A 93 -8.71 -2.96 -1.45
N PHE A 94 -7.53 -2.35 -1.36
CA PHE A 94 -6.38 -2.89 -0.65
C PHE A 94 -5.77 -1.78 0.21
N HIS A 95 -5.14 -2.13 1.32
CA HIS A 95 -4.65 -1.16 2.27
C HIS A 95 -3.40 -1.65 2.99
N PHE A 96 -2.57 -0.70 3.38
CA PHE A 96 -1.38 -0.90 4.21
C PHE A 96 -1.66 -0.22 5.56
N VAL A 97 -1.82 -1.03 6.58
CA VAL A 97 -2.08 -0.59 7.96
C VAL A 97 -1.00 -1.18 8.87
N PRO A 98 -0.60 -0.46 9.93
CA PRO A 98 0.29 -1.03 10.93
C PRO A 98 -0.39 -2.19 11.66
N GLY A 99 0.40 -3.17 12.12
CA GLY A 99 -0.11 -4.34 12.84
C GLY A 99 -0.33 -5.58 11.95
N LYS A 100 -0.66 -6.71 12.58
CA LYS A 100 -0.98 -7.96 11.87
C LYS A 100 -2.37 -7.84 11.24
N SER A 101 -2.53 -8.30 10.00
CA SER A 101 -3.81 -8.30 9.26
C SER A 101 -4.92 -8.96 10.06
N PHE A 102 -5.87 -8.18 10.59
CA PHE A 102 -6.99 -8.70 11.35
C PHE A 102 -8.12 -9.12 10.40
N HIS A 103 -8.43 -10.41 10.34
CA HIS A 103 -9.74 -10.87 9.86
C HIS A 103 -10.76 -10.73 11.00
N ILE A 104 -11.09 -9.50 11.41
CA ILE A 104 -12.08 -9.29 12.46
C ILE A 104 -12.99 -8.15 12.02
N SER A 105 -14.31 -8.38 12.16
CA SER A 105 -15.38 -7.40 11.92
C SER A 105 -15.02 -6.01 12.42
N ASP A 106 -15.44 -4.98 11.66
CA ASP A 106 -15.34 -3.51 11.82
C ASP A 106 -15.25 -2.91 13.25
N PHE A 107 -15.53 -3.66 14.31
CA PHE A 107 -15.60 -3.20 15.69
C PHE A 107 -14.32 -3.44 16.53
N LEU A 108 -13.43 -4.36 16.12
CA LEU A 108 -12.35 -4.84 17.02
C LEU A 108 -10.93 -4.43 16.60
N GLY A 109 -10.75 -3.96 15.38
CA GLY A 109 -9.48 -3.36 14.92
C GLY A 109 -9.11 -2.06 15.68
N ASP A 110 -10.12 -1.35 16.19
CA ASP A 110 -9.96 -0.11 16.95
C ASP A 110 -9.16 -0.29 18.25
N LEU A 111 -9.17 -1.48 18.86
CA LEU A 111 -8.55 -1.70 20.17
C LEU A 111 -7.04 -2.00 20.10
N ILE A 112 -6.54 -2.42 18.94
CA ILE A 112 -5.16 -2.95 18.80
C ILE A 112 -4.16 -1.84 18.42
N MET A 113 -4.65 -0.69 17.96
CA MET A 113 -3.84 0.49 17.67
C MET A 113 -3.39 1.27 18.93
N LEU A 114 -3.94 0.94 20.10
CA LEU A 114 -3.84 1.72 21.35
C LEU A 114 -2.44 1.73 22.02
N GLU A 115 -1.46 0.97 21.52
CA GLU A 115 -0.13 0.92 22.15
C GLU A 115 0.82 2.04 21.68
N LYS A 116 0.54 2.70 20.54
CA LYS A 116 1.29 3.91 20.10
C LYS A 116 0.34 5.05 19.73
N PRO A 117 0.50 6.24 20.33
CA PRO A 117 -0.39 7.38 20.06
C PRO A 117 -0.23 7.95 18.65
N THR A 118 0.87 7.64 17.96
CA THR A 118 1.15 8.17 16.62
C THR A 118 1.79 7.12 15.72
N TYR A 119 1.22 6.92 14.53
CA TYR A 119 1.83 6.16 13.45
C TYR A 119 2.22 7.11 12.32
N ASN A 120 3.35 6.83 11.69
CA ASN A 120 3.80 7.54 10.51
C ASN A 120 3.33 6.80 9.26
N VAL A 121 2.43 7.43 8.50
CA VAL A 121 1.87 6.89 7.25
C VAL A 121 2.48 7.53 6.01
N SER A 122 3.62 8.24 6.17
CA SER A 122 4.42 8.76 5.05
C SER A 122 4.85 7.61 4.15
N HIS A 123 4.75 7.80 2.83
CA HIS A 123 5.03 6.74 1.88
C HIS A 123 5.44 7.29 0.52
N ARG A 124 6.06 6.41 -0.27
CA ARG A 124 6.43 6.67 -1.66
C ARG A 124 5.92 5.54 -2.52
N ILE A 125 5.10 5.88 -3.52
CA ILE A 125 4.63 4.94 -4.52
C ILE A 125 5.67 4.91 -5.63
N ASN A 126 6.49 3.87 -5.65
CA ASN A 126 7.50 3.72 -6.71
C ASN A 126 6.84 3.42 -8.06
N LYS A 127 5.85 2.50 -8.06
CA LYS A 127 5.12 2.12 -9.26
C LYS A 127 3.76 1.51 -8.90
N LEU A 128 2.71 1.94 -9.58
CA LEU A 128 1.38 1.31 -9.50
C LEU A 128 0.78 1.20 -10.90
N ALA A 129 0.42 -0.03 -11.31
CA ALA A 129 -0.15 -0.29 -12.62
C ALA A 129 -1.30 -1.29 -12.54
N PHE A 130 -2.27 -1.16 -13.45
CA PHE A 130 -3.41 -2.08 -13.58
C PHE A 130 -3.34 -2.81 -14.92
N GLY A 131 -2.76 -4.01 -14.93
CA GLY A 131 -2.59 -4.83 -16.13
C GLY A 131 -1.27 -4.58 -16.86
N ASP A 132 -1.21 -4.95 -18.13
CA ASP A 132 0.03 -5.00 -18.90
C ASP A 132 0.52 -3.62 -19.36
N TYR A 133 1.83 -3.45 -19.49
CA TYR A 133 2.39 -2.23 -20.06
C TYR A 133 2.04 -2.08 -21.55
N PHE A 134 1.77 -0.85 -22.00
CA PHE A 134 1.72 -0.49 -23.42
C PHE A 134 2.44 0.85 -23.68
N PRO A 135 2.97 1.08 -24.90
CA PRO A 135 3.71 2.30 -25.21
C PRO A 135 2.90 3.57 -24.98
N GLY A 136 3.51 4.55 -24.31
CA GLY A 136 2.89 5.86 -24.03
C GLY A 136 1.98 5.89 -22.80
N ILE A 137 1.82 4.78 -22.07
CA ILE A 137 1.10 4.81 -20.78
C ILE A 137 1.88 5.64 -19.75
N VAL A 138 1.17 6.51 -19.05
CA VAL A 138 1.67 7.27 -17.89
C VAL A 138 0.74 6.97 -16.72
N ASN A 139 1.26 6.37 -15.66
CA ASN A 139 0.48 6.09 -14.45
C ASN A 139 0.56 7.29 -13.50
N PRO A 140 -0.58 7.84 -13.02
CA PRO A 140 -0.58 9.03 -12.17
C PRO A 140 0.19 8.91 -10.86
N LEU A 141 0.36 7.71 -10.32
CA LEU A 141 0.99 7.46 -9.01
C LEU A 141 2.45 6.99 -9.11
N ASP A 142 3.02 6.86 -10.30
CA ASP A 142 4.42 6.45 -10.44
C ASP A 142 5.35 7.56 -9.91
N GLY A 143 6.12 7.25 -8.87
CA GLY A 143 7.08 8.17 -8.25
C GLY A 143 6.48 9.16 -7.25
N VAL A 144 5.18 9.10 -6.97
CA VAL A 144 4.51 10.01 -6.02
C VAL A 144 5.00 9.74 -4.59
N GLN A 145 5.26 10.81 -3.85
CA GLN A 145 5.66 10.76 -2.45
C GLN A 145 4.73 11.66 -1.64
N TRP A 146 4.29 11.16 -0.49
CA TRP A 146 3.56 11.93 0.48
C TRP A 146 4.22 11.79 1.85
N THR A 147 4.38 12.93 2.53
CA THR A 147 4.94 13.01 3.87
C THR A 147 3.86 13.52 4.81
N GLN A 148 3.72 12.87 5.96
CA GLN A 148 2.75 13.24 6.96
C GLN A 148 3.22 14.47 7.75
N ASP A 149 2.46 15.56 7.66
CA ASP A 149 2.72 16.81 8.40
C ASP A 149 1.97 16.90 9.74
N LYS A 150 0.83 16.22 9.86
CA LYS A 150 -0.09 16.26 11.02
C LYS A 150 0.01 15.01 11.90
N GLU A 151 -0.84 14.92 12.92
CA GLU A 151 -1.06 13.70 13.71
C GLU A 151 -1.43 12.50 12.82
N SER A 152 -1.36 11.30 13.39
CA SER A 152 -1.66 10.03 12.72
C SER A 152 -2.97 10.09 11.95
N GLY A 153 -3.09 9.43 10.80
CA GLY A 153 -4.29 9.52 9.99
C GLY A 153 -4.39 8.48 8.87
N MET A 154 -5.48 8.56 8.13
CA MET A 154 -5.78 7.68 7.00
C MET A 154 -5.54 8.44 5.69
N TYR A 155 -4.62 7.95 4.87
CA TYR A 155 -4.39 8.48 3.52
C TYR A 155 -5.09 7.59 2.49
N GLN A 156 -5.96 8.18 1.66
CA GLN A 156 -6.86 7.46 0.77
C GLN A 156 -6.63 7.84 -0.69
N TYR A 157 -6.41 6.84 -1.53
CA TYR A 157 -6.37 6.93 -2.98
C TYR A 157 -7.65 6.33 -3.57
N PHE A 158 -8.43 7.15 -4.26
CA PHE A 158 -9.59 6.72 -5.03
C PHE A 158 -9.19 6.56 -6.50
N VAL A 159 -9.00 5.31 -6.92
CA VAL A 159 -8.52 4.94 -8.24
C VAL A 159 -9.71 4.58 -9.13
N LYS A 160 -9.86 5.27 -10.27
CA LYS A 160 -10.82 4.91 -11.31
C LYS A 160 -10.09 4.25 -12.47
N VAL A 161 -10.29 2.94 -12.62
CA VAL A 161 -9.61 2.11 -13.61
C VAL A 161 -10.40 2.10 -14.92
N VAL A 162 -9.75 2.41 -16.03
CA VAL A 162 -10.34 2.52 -17.36
C VAL A 162 -9.79 1.43 -18.27
N PRO A 163 -10.60 0.43 -18.67
CA PRO A 163 -10.19 -0.58 -19.64
C PRO A 163 -9.68 0.05 -20.93
N THR A 164 -8.49 -0.36 -21.36
CA THR A 164 -7.80 0.23 -22.51
C THR A 164 -7.31 -0.86 -23.47
N ILE A 165 -7.62 -0.70 -24.75
CA ILE A 165 -7.11 -1.57 -25.82
C ILE A 165 -6.11 -0.77 -26.64
N TYR A 166 -4.87 -1.23 -26.70
CA TYR A 166 -3.84 -0.64 -27.54
C TYR A 166 -3.57 -1.56 -28.75
N THR A 167 -3.63 -1.00 -29.95
CA THR A 167 -3.35 -1.72 -31.21
C THR A 167 -2.14 -1.06 -31.88
N ASN A 168 -1.06 -1.82 -32.07
CA ASN A 168 0.13 -1.30 -32.73
C ASN A 168 0.00 -1.29 -34.26
N VAL A 169 0.98 -0.69 -34.95
CA VAL A 169 1.06 -0.66 -36.43
C VAL A 169 1.08 -2.04 -37.09
N LYS A 170 1.50 -3.09 -36.35
CA LYS A 170 1.52 -4.49 -36.79
C LYS A 170 0.23 -5.25 -36.47
N ARG A 171 -0.84 -4.54 -36.07
CA ARG A 171 -2.15 -5.09 -35.66
C ARG A 171 -2.11 -6.04 -34.45
N ARG A 172 -1.06 -6.00 -33.64
CA ARG A 172 -1.04 -6.69 -32.34
C ARG A 172 -1.83 -5.85 -31.34
N THR A 173 -2.73 -6.50 -30.61
CA THR A 173 -3.59 -5.87 -29.61
C THR A 173 -3.12 -6.22 -28.21
N ILE A 174 -3.02 -5.21 -27.36
CA ILE A 174 -2.72 -5.33 -25.93
C ILE A 174 -3.97 -4.87 -25.18
N ARG A 175 -4.47 -5.70 -24.26
CA ARG A 175 -5.61 -5.37 -23.39
C ARG A 175 -5.07 -5.04 -22.02
N SER A 176 -5.15 -3.79 -21.64
CA SER A 176 -4.65 -3.30 -20.35
C SER A 176 -5.64 -2.31 -19.74
N ASN A 177 -5.22 -1.55 -18.74
CA ASN A 177 -5.99 -0.49 -18.14
C ASN A 177 -5.13 0.75 -17.95
N GLN A 178 -5.79 1.89 -17.96
CA GLN A 178 -5.28 3.15 -17.44
C GLN A 178 -6.05 3.47 -16.15
N PHE A 179 -5.64 4.48 -15.42
CA PHE A 179 -6.41 4.93 -14.28
C PHE A 179 -6.22 6.42 -14.01
N SER A 180 -7.21 7.01 -13.33
CA SER A 180 -7.11 8.33 -12.71
C SER A 180 -7.22 8.18 -11.20
N VAL A 181 -6.72 9.17 -10.45
CA VAL A 181 -6.66 9.12 -8.99
C VAL A 181 -7.19 10.41 -8.38
N THR A 182 -7.87 10.27 -7.25
CA THR A 182 -8.17 11.37 -6.33
C THR A 182 -7.65 11.00 -4.95
N GLU A 183 -7.08 11.96 -4.25
CA GLU A 183 -6.41 11.78 -2.96
C GLU A 183 -7.22 12.45 -1.86
N HIS A 184 -7.31 11.81 -0.70
CA HIS A 184 -7.94 12.38 0.47
C HIS A 184 -7.21 11.93 1.73
N PHE A 185 -6.86 12.87 2.60
CA PHE A 185 -6.29 12.58 3.90
C PHE A 185 -7.31 12.88 4.99
N LYS A 186 -7.53 11.91 5.87
CA LYS A 186 -8.41 12.02 7.02
C LYS A 186 -7.60 11.93 8.30
N ASP A 187 -7.56 13.03 9.05
CA ASP A 187 -6.89 13.13 10.34
C ASP A 187 -7.54 12.21 11.38
N TYR A 188 -6.74 11.71 12.34
CA TYR A 188 -7.25 11.07 13.55
C TYR A 188 -7.76 12.13 14.52
N GLU A 189 -9.08 12.29 14.61
CA GLU A 189 -9.68 13.17 15.61
C GLU A 189 -9.92 12.42 16.92
N ALA A 190 -9.34 12.94 18.02
CA ALA A 190 -9.54 12.43 19.37
C ALA A 190 -11.04 12.48 19.75
N GLY A 191 -11.72 11.33 19.67
CA GLY A 191 -13.15 11.17 19.94
C GLY A 191 -13.90 10.35 18.89
N HIS A 192 -13.34 10.21 17.69
CA HIS A 192 -13.84 9.32 16.65
C HIS A 192 -12.93 8.09 16.54
N TYR A 193 -13.22 7.07 17.37
CA TYR A 193 -12.53 5.78 17.39
C TYR A 193 -12.38 5.06 16.03
N ARG A 194 -13.04 5.53 14.97
CA ARG A 194 -13.21 4.85 13.68
C ARG A 194 -12.16 5.13 12.61
N THR A 195 -11.12 5.92 12.89
CA THR A 195 -10.09 6.22 11.86
C THR A 195 -8.85 5.38 12.11
N ILE A 196 -8.74 4.26 11.38
CA ILE A 196 -7.55 3.42 11.39
C ILE A 196 -6.46 4.10 10.56
N PRO A 197 -5.28 4.40 11.14
CA PRO A 197 -4.20 5.01 10.39
C PRO A 197 -3.64 4.02 9.37
N GLY A 198 -3.34 4.52 8.17
CA GLY A 198 -2.78 3.71 7.10
C GLY A 198 -2.95 4.33 5.72
N VAL A 199 -2.52 3.59 4.70
CA VAL A 199 -2.62 3.98 3.29
C VAL A 199 -3.60 3.06 2.59
N PHE A 200 -4.69 3.61 2.06
CA PHE A 200 -5.81 2.88 1.49
C PHE A 200 -5.96 3.18 0.00
N PHE A 201 -6.17 2.13 -0.79
CA PHE A 201 -6.45 2.23 -2.22
C PHE A 201 -7.82 1.64 -2.49
N PHE A 202 -8.77 2.50 -2.82
CA PHE A 202 -10.11 2.12 -3.26
C PHE A 202 -10.13 2.18 -4.78
N TYR A 203 -10.39 1.07 -5.45
CA TYR A 203 -10.43 1.02 -6.91
C TYR A 203 -11.80 0.60 -7.43
N ASP A 204 -12.20 1.21 -8.53
CA ASP A 204 -13.47 0.93 -9.20
C ASP A 204 -13.29 1.00 -10.72
N LEU A 205 -14.07 0.19 -11.45
CA LEU A 205 -13.99 0.09 -12.90
C LEU A 205 -14.89 1.14 -13.56
N SER A 206 -14.32 1.95 -14.43
CA SER A 206 -15.07 2.86 -15.28
C SER A 206 -15.93 2.08 -16.28
N PRO A 207 -17.18 2.52 -16.52
CA PRO A 207 -18.03 1.92 -17.55
C PRO A 207 -17.56 2.26 -18.98
N ILE A 208 -16.54 3.11 -19.14
CA ILE A 208 -16.02 3.56 -20.43
C ILE A 208 -14.76 2.77 -20.79
N LYS A 209 -14.58 2.48 -22.08
CA LYS A 209 -13.41 1.81 -22.63
C LYS A 209 -12.70 2.72 -23.64
N VAL A 210 -11.38 2.81 -23.54
CA VAL A 210 -10.53 3.57 -24.47
C VAL A 210 -9.85 2.63 -25.45
N THR A 211 -9.78 3.02 -26.72
CA THR A 211 -9.05 2.26 -27.75
C THR A 211 -8.04 3.15 -28.45
N PHE A 212 -6.76 2.80 -28.31
CA PHE A 212 -5.67 3.44 -29.05
C PHE A 212 -5.30 2.58 -30.24
N THR A 213 -5.23 3.21 -31.41
CA THR A 213 -4.76 2.56 -32.65
C THR A 213 -3.61 3.37 -33.20
N GLU A 214 -2.42 2.77 -33.20
CA GLU A 214 -1.24 3.36 -33.79
C GLU A 214 -1.27 3.14 -35.30
N ASN A 215 -1.28 4.23 -36.05
CA ASN A 215 -1.25 4.21 -37.50
C ASN A 215 0.09 4.71 -38.01
N ARG A 216 0.61 4.06 -39.06
CA ARG A 216 1.75 4.60 -39.80
C ARG A 216 1.31 5.86 -40.55
N MET A 217 2.08 6.93 -40.47
CA MET A 217 1.92 8.04 -41.40
C MET A 217 2.17 7.53 -42.83
N SER A 218 1.35 7.96 -43.78
CA SER A 218 1.60 7.63 -45.18
C SER A 218 2.89 8.33 -45.64
N PHE A 219 3.66 7.67 -46.50
CA PHE A 219 4.88 8.27 -47.07
C PHE A 219 4.59 9.62 -47.74
N LEU A 220 3.42 9.74 -48.37
CA LEU A 220 2.97 11.01 -48.96
C LEU A 220 2.79 12.11 -47.92
N HIS A 221 2.27 11.80 -46.73
CA HIS A 221 2.11 12.77 -45.65
C HIS A 221 3.45 13.22 -45.05
N PHE A 222 4.46 12.34 -45.07
CA PHE A 222 5.84 12.71 -44.75
C PHE A 222 6.43 13.61 -45.82
N MET A 223 6.28 13.26 -47.10
CA MET A 223 6.76 14.07 -48.23
C MET A 223 6.12 15.45 -48.27
N THR A 224 4.81 15.57 -48.03
CA THR A 224 4.14 16.88 -47.96
C THR A 224 4.67 17.72 -46.81
N ASN A 225 4.97 17.12 -45.64
CA ASN A 225 5.56 17.85 -44.52
C ASN A 225 6.98 18.32 -44.84
N VAL A 226 7.79 17.49 -45.50
CA VAL A 226 9.14 17.88 -45.96
C VAL A 226 9.04 19.02 -46.99
N CYS A 227 8.17 18.90 -47.98
CA CYS A 227 7.96 19.96 -48.97
C CYS A 227 7.43 21.25 -48.35
N ALA A 228 6.59 21.18 -47.31
CA ALA A 228 6.11 22.35 -46.60
C ALA A 228 7.23 23.07 -45.82
N ILE A 229 8.14 22.31 -45.19
CA ILE A 229 9.31 22.88 -44.50
C ILE A 229 10.28 23.52 -45.50
N VAL A 230 10.55 22.85 -46.63
CA VAL A 230 11.46 23.38 -47.67
C VAL A 230 10.83 24.59 -48.38
N GLY A 231 9.55 24.52 -48.75
CA GLY A 231 8.84 25.64 -49.37
C GLY A 231 8.73 26.88 -48.46
N ALA A 232 8.62 26.69 -47.15
CA ALA A 232 8.67 27.80 -46.19
C ALA A 232 10.07 28.44 -46.08
N THR A 233 11.14 27.66 -46.29
CA THR A 233 12.51 28.22 -46.34
C THR A 233 12.82 28.92 -47.66
N GLU A 234 12.14 28.55 -48.75
CA GLU A 234 12.36 29.11 -50.09
C GLU A 234 11.48 30.34 -50.37
N HIS A 235 10.45 30.59 -49.55
CA HIS A 235 9.57 31.76 -49.64
C HIS A 235 9.87 32.84 -48.59
N ASN A 236 11.13 32.95 -48.17
CA ASN A 236 11.58 34.00 -47.25
C ASN A 236 12.27 35.19 -47.94
N ASP A 237 12.13 35.33 -49.27
CA ASP A 237 12.34 36.61 -49.96
C ASP A 237 11.06 37.46 -49.82
N THR A 238 10.76 37.89 -48.60
CA THR A 238 9.74 38.93 -48.37
C THR A 238 10.40 40.30 -48.56
N GLU A 239 10.21 40.88 -49.75
CA GLU A 239 10.53 42.27 -50.03
C GLU A 239 9.59 43.17 -49.20
N ILE A 240 10.10 43.79 -48.14
CA ILE A 240 9.36 44.77 -47.33
C ILE A 240 9.29 46.08 -48.12
N GLN A 241 8.18 46.31 -48.82
CA GLN A 241 7.86 47.64 -49.35
C GLN A 241 7.34 48.56 -48.22
N ILE A 242 8.18 49.50 -47.78
CA ILE A 242 7.75 50.64 -46.96
C ILE A 242 7.21 51.73 -47.92
N ARG A 243 5.89 51.94 -47.93
CA ARG A 243 5.28 53.12 -48.54
C ARG A 243 5.36 54.29 -47.55
N THR A 244 6.11 55.33 -47.90
CA THR A 244 5.98 56.65 -47.28
C THR A 244 4.98 57.47 -48.09
N GLU A 245 3.86 57.86 -47.48
CA GLU A 245 2.97 58.90 -48.02
C GLU A 245 3.37 60.26 -47.43
N SER A 246 3.39 61.29 -48.29
CA SER A 246 3.59 62.70 -47.98
C SER A 246 2.30 63.38 -47.57
#